data_AF-A0A7V9RV19-F1
#
_entry.id   AF-A0A7V9RV19-F1
#
_cell.length_a   1.000
_cell.length_b   1.000
_cell.length_c   1.000
_cell.angle_alpha   90.00
_cell.angle_beta   90.00
_cell.angle_gamma   90.00
#
_symmetry.space_group_name_H-M   'P 1'
#
loop_
_entity.id
_entity.type
_entity.pdbx_description
1 polymer ?
#
loop_
_entity_poly.entity_id
_entity_poly.type
_entity_poly.pdbx_seq_one_letter_code
_entity_poly.pdbx_strand_id
1 'polypeptide(L)'
;FDDTNFDADGNMIERPEALMIHEVEVGKDYAILISTNAGAWRYLIGDTVRFVDLEKNEIIITGRTKHFLSLVGEHLSVDNMNKAIQLVSDELNICIPEFTVAGVPHGTFFAHHWFIGTDDKVNAEELRIRLDNKIKELNDDYEVERKHALKEIFVDVLSEKNFMDFMKKKGKIGGQHKFPRVLKGKMLEDWKKFLKEETVQ
;
A
#
# COMPACT_ATOMS: atom_id res chain seq x y z
N PHE A 1 -14.35 -1.97 -12.58
CA PHE A 1 -13.40 -1.12 -11.85
C PHE A 1 -12.29 -0.87 -12.84
N ASP A 2 -12.37 0.29 -13.46
CA ASP A 2 -11.65 0.66 -14.67
C ASP A 2 -11.61 2.19 -14.73
N ASP A 3 -10.76 2.69 -15.62
CA ASP A 3 -10.49 4.13 -15.78
C ASP A 3 -11.66 4.89 -16.43
N THR A 4 -12.73 4.19 -16.85
CA THR A 4 -13.95 4.84 -17.35
C THR A 4 -14.90 5.23 -16.23
N ASN A 5 -14.79 4.58 -15.06
CA ASN A 5 -15.68 4.79 -13.91
C ASN A 5 -14.98 5.41 -12.70
N PHE A 6 -13.65 5.40 -12.68
CA PHE A 6 -12.82 5.91 -11.60
C PHE A 6 -11.73 6.83 -12.12
N ASP A 7 -11.38 7.85 -11.32
CA ASP A 7 -10.19 8.66 -11.57
C ASP A 7 -8.92 7.94 -11.09
N ALA A 8 -7.76 8.54 -11.39
CA ALA A 8 -6.44 8.01 -11.01
C ALA A 8 -6.24 7.85 -9.49
N ASP A 9 -7.00 8.59 -8.68
CA ASP A 9 -6.97 8.54 -7.21
C ASP A 9 -7.96 7.48 -6.65
N GLY A 10 -8.66 6.75 -7.52
CA GLY A 10 -9.63 5.74 -7.13
C GLY A 10 -10.95 6.31 -6.61
N ASN A 11 -11.24 7.57 -6.92
CA ASN A 11 -12.56 8.16 -6.69
C ASN A 11 -13.48 7.84 -7.87
N MET A 12 -14.75 7.67 -7.55
CA MET A 12 -15.80 7.50 -8.55
C MET A 12 -16.01 8.82 -9.30
N ILE A 13 -16.06 8.78 -10.63
CA ILE A 13 -16.34 9.97 -11.44
C ILE A 13 -17.78 10.45 -11.22
N GLU A 14 -18.14 11.64 -11.73
CA GLU A 14 -19.47 12.24 -11.51
C GLU A 14 -20.63 11.37 -12.02
N ARG A 15 -20.43 10.65 -13.13
CA ARG A 15 -21.44 9.81 -13.79
C ARG A 15 -20.88 8.42 -14.10
N PRO A 16 -20.68 7.58 -13.07
CA PRO A 16 -20.19 6.22 -13.25
C PRO A 16 -21.31 5.36 -13.82
N GLU A 17 -20.95 4.39 -14.65
CA GLU A 17 -21.81 3.27 -14.95
C GLU A 17 -21.95 2.40 -13.71
N ALA A 18 -23.18 2.03 -13.38
CA ALA A 18 -23.47 1.18 -12.24
C ALA A 18 -24.36 0.03 -12.68
N LEU A 19 -23.89 -1.16 -12.36
CA LEU A 19 -24.51 -2.42 -12.71
C LEU A 19 -25.23 -2.99 -11.49
N MET A 20 -26.40 -3.57 -11.74
CA MET A 20 -27.07 -4.46 -10.81
C MET A 20 -26.37 -5.83 -10.83
N ILE A 21 -26.62 -6.65 -9.79
CA ILE A 21 -25.97 -7.96 -9.64
C ILE A 21 -26.20 -8.87 -10.87
N HIS A 22 -27.33 -8.76 -11.56
CA HIS A 22 -27.63 -9.57 -12.74
C HIS A 22 -26.94 -9.08 -14.03
N GLU A 23 -26.27 -7.93 -14.00
CA GLU A 23 -25.57 -7.33 -15.13
C GLU A 23 -24.04 -7.54 -15.04
N VAL A 24 -23.56 -8.18 -13.96
CA VAL A 24 -22.12 -8.45 -13.76
C VAL A 24 -21.67 -9.70 -14.52
N GLU A 25 -20.37 -9.76 -14.81
CA GLU A 25 -19.73 -10.82 -15.56
C GLU A 25 -18.64 -11.50 -14.71
N VAL A 26 -18.50 -12.82 -14.87
CA VAL A 26 -17.42 -13.58 -14.24
C VAL A 26 -16.07 -13.07 -14.74
N GLY A 27 -15.10 -12.95 -13.83
CA GLY A 27 -13.72 -12.60 -14.18
C GLY A 27 -13.43 -11.10 -14.30
N LYS A 28 -14.46 -10.23 -14.23
CA LYS A 28 -14.29 -8.76 -14.20
C LYS A 28 -14.21 -8.22 -12.79
N ASP A 29 -13.39 -7.20 -12.58
CA ASP A 29 -13.28 -6.50 -11.30
C ASP A 29 -14.33 -5.40 -11.19
N TYR A 30 -15.00 -5.32 -10.04
CA TYR A 30 -16.07 -4.38 -9.74
C TYR A 30 -15.80 -3.66 -8.42
N ALA A 31 -16.20 -2.40 -8.32
CA ALA A 31 -16.28 -1.69 -7.06
C ALA A 31 -17.69 -1.84 -6.47
N ILE A 32 -17.81 -2.06 -5.17
CA ILE A 32 -19.11 -2.33 -4.54
C ILE A 32 -19.79 -1.03 -4.10
N LEU A 33 -21.01 -0.83 -4.58
CA LEU A 33 -21.98 0.12 -4.04
C LEU A 33 -22.99 -0.62 -3.15
N ILE A 34 -23.17 -0.16 -1.91
CA ILE A 34 -24.15 -0.73 -0.98
C ILE A 34 -25.28 0.25 -0.67
N SER A 35 -26.50 -0.27 -0.56
CA SER A 35 -27.64 0.44 0.02
C SER A 35 -28.17 -0.37 1.19
N THR A 36 -28.35 0.25 2.35
CA THR A 36 -28.78 -0.43 3.57
C THR A 36 -29.87 0.34 4.29
N ASN A 37 -30.69 -0.38 5.06
CA ASN A 37 -31.74 0.21 5.90
C ASN A 37 -31.19 1.10 7.04
N ALA A 38 -29.87 1.13 7.23
CA ALA A 38 -29.18 2.00 8.18
C ALA A 38 -28.78 3.36 7.56
N GLY A 39 -29.25 3.68 6.35
CA GLY A 39 -29.06 4.98 5.72
C GLY A 39 -27.86 5.08 4.77
N ALA A 40 -27.22 3.96 4.42
CA ALA A 40 -26.30 3.94 3.28
C ALA A 40 -27.13 3.90 1.98
N TRP A 41 -26.85 4.82 1.05
CA TRP A 41 -27.51 4.90 -0.24
C TRP A 41 -26.47 4.94 -1.34
N ARG A 42 -26.34 3.84 -2.10
CA ARG A 42 -25.28 3.66 -3.11
C ARG A 42 -23.91 4.09 -2.58
N TYR A 43 -23.61 3.71 -1.35
CA TYR A 43 -22.37 4.04 -0.68
C TYR A 43 -21.26 3.17 -1.25
N LEU A 44 -20.21 3.80 -1.78
CA LEU A 44 -19.01 3.11 -2.20
C LEU A 44 -18.24 2.63 -0.97
N ILE A 45 -18.30 1.33 -0.68
CA ILE A 45 -17.59 0.74 0.47
C ILE A 45 -16.07 0.70 0.28
N GLY A 46 -15.65 0.84 -0.98
CA GLY A 46 -14.24 0.97 -1.37
C GLY A 46 -13.51 -0.35 -1.55
N ASP A 47 -14.16 -1.51 -1.45
CA ASP A 47 -13.60 -2.81 -1.84
C ASP A 47 -13.80 -3.06 -3.35
N THR A 48 -12.81 -3.70 -3.99
CA THR A 48 -12.95 -4.26 -5.33
C THR A 48 -13.09 -5.77 -5.26
N VAL A 49 -14.01 -6.32 -6.05
CA VAL A 49 -14.34 -7.74 -6.05
C VAL A 49 -14.45 -8.29 -7.46
N ARG A 50 -14.27 -9.60 -7.59
CA ARG A 50 -14.46 -10.33 -8.83
C ARG A 50 -15.40 -11.50 -8.58
N PHE A 51 -16.41 -11.64 -9.41
CA PHE A 51 -17.28 -12.80 -9.38
C PHE A 51 -16.57 -14.01 -9.98
N VAL A 52 -16.61 -15.13 -9.28
CA VAL A 52 -16.08 -16.42 -9.73
C VAL A 52 -17.18 -17.41 -10.10
N ASP A 53 -18.37 -17.27 -9.50
CA ASP A 53 -19.58 -18.06 -9.81
C ASP A 53 -20.82 -17.18 -9.59
N LEU A 54 -21.55 -16.87 -10.67
CA LEU A 54 -22.78 -16.05 -10.59
C LEU A 54 -23.99 -16.83 -10.09
N GLU A 55 -24.05 -18.15 -10.31
CA GLU A 55 -25.16 -18.97 -9.82
C GLU A 55 -25.14 -19.07 -8.29
N LYS A 56 -23.94 -19.14 -7.72
CA LYS A 56 -23.73 -19.19 -6.27
C LYS A 56 -23.46 -17.85 -5.61
N ASN A 57 -23.33 -16.77 -6.38
CA ASN A 57 -22.90 -15.44 -5.91
C ASN A 57 -21.55 -15.47 -5.19
N GLU A 58 -20.60 -16.28 -5.68
CA GLU A 58 -19.26 -16.35 -5.12
C GLU A 58 -18.41 -15.21 -5.67
N ILE A 59 -17.76 -14.50 -4.75
CA ILE A 59 -16.85 -13.40 -5.04
C ILE A 59 -15.51 -13.64 -4.35
N ILE A 60 -14.46 -13.12 -4.95
CA ILE A 60 -13.17 -12.92 -4.30
C ILE A 60 -12.91 -11.43 -4.16
N ILE A 61 -12.28 -11.05 -3.05
CA ILE A 61 -11.82 -9.67 -2.84
C ILE A 61 -10.53 -9.50 -3.61
N THR A 62 -10.51 -8.56 -4.56
CA THR A 62 -9.36 -8.29 -5.43
C THR A 62 -8.58 -7.05 -5.02
N GLY A 63 -9.09 -6.26 -4.08
CA GLY A 63 -8.43 -5.06 -3.59
C GLY A 63 -9.39 -4.01 -3.03
N ARG A 64 -9.05 -2.73 -3.21
CA ARG A 64 -9.79 -1.53 -2.83
C ARG A 64 -9.71 -0.52 -3.95
N THR A 65 -10.74 0.31 -4.05
CA THR A 65 -10.76 1.41 -5.04
C THR A 65 -9.65 2.41 -4.79
N LYS A 66 -9.26 2.63 -3.52
CA LYS A 66 -8.20 3.56 -3.11
C LYS A 66 -6.95 2.83 -2.61
N HIS A 67 -6.36 1.99 -3.47
CA HIS A 67 -5.11 1.30 -3.15
C HIS A 67 -3.86 1.87 -3.80
N PHE A 68 -4.01 2.85 -4.67
CA PHE A 68 -2.86 3.54 -5.26
C PHE A 68 -2.43 4.65 -4.32
N LEU A 69 -1.18 4.59 -3.91
CA LEU A 69 -0.56 5.64 -3.13
C LEU A 69 0.45 6.32 -4.05
N SER A 70 0.04 7.44 -4.65
CA SER A 70 0.98 8.33 -5.31
C SER A 70 1.84 8.99 -4.24
N LEU A 71 3.10 8.56 -4.13
CA LEU A 71 4.09 9.16 -3.24
C LEU A 71 4.81 10.30 -3.94
N VAL A 72 5.15 10.11 -5.22
CA VAL A 72 5.94 11.04 -6.03
C VAL A 72 5.42 11.18 -7.47
N GLY A 73 4.27 10.58 -7.80
CA GLY A 73 3.64 10.62 -9.13
C GLY A 73 3.29 9.23 -9.68
N GLU A 74 3.88 8.17 -9.12
CA GLU A 74 3.66 6.78 -9.50
C GLU A 74 2.37 6.19 -8.92
N HIS A 75 1.68 5.32 -9.67
CA HIS A 75 0.54 4.56 -9.15
C HIS A 75 1.01 3.26 -8.48
N LEU A 76 1.72 3.38 -7.36
CA LEU A 76 2.20 2.21 -6.60
C LEU A 76 1.09 1.71 -5.66
N SER A 77 0.61 0.49 -5.93
CA SER A 77 -0.45 -0.12 -5.13
C SER A 77 0.08 -0.78 -3.85
N VAL A 78 -0.78 -0.90 -2.82
CA VAL A 78 -0.45 -1.67 -1.61
C VAL A 78 -0.12 -3.12 -1.92
N ASP A 79 -0.77 -3.72 -2.92
CA ASP A 79 -0.51 -5.10 -3.33
C ASP A 79 0.86 -5.25 -4.00
N ASN A 80 1.28 -4.27 -4.82
CA ASN A 80 2.63 -4.25 -5.38
C ASN A 80 3.68 -4.17 -4.27
N MET A 81 3.46 -3.32 -3.26
CA MET A 81 4.36 -3.21 -2.11
C MET A 81 4.42 -4.51 -1.29
N ASN A 82 3.27 -5.09 -0.94
CA ASN A 82 3.22 -6.36 -0.19
C ASN A 82 3.91 -7.49 -0.96
N LYS A 83 3.66 -7.59 -2.28
CA LYS A 83 4.23 -8.62 -3.13
C LYS A 83 5.74 -8.44 -3.30
N ALA A 84 6.22 -7.21 -3.47
CA ALA A 84 7.66 -6.93 -3.51
C ALA A 84 8.35 -7.35 -2.20
N ILE A 85 7.78 -6.99 -1.05
CA ILE A 85 8.29 -7.39 0.26
C ILE A 85 8.30 -8.90 0.43
N GLN A 86 7.22 -9.60 0.03
CA GLN A 86 7.16 -11.06 0.09
C GLN A 86 8.26 -11.70 -0.77
N LEU A 87 8.43 -11.26 -2.02
CA LEU A 87 9.45 -11.81 -2.91
C LEU A 87 10.87 -11.60 -2.37
N VAL A 88 11.16 -10.42 -1.81
CA VAL A 88 12.47 -10.12 -1.21
C VAL A 88 12.69 -10.93 0.07
N SER A 89 11.65 -11.08 0.90
CA SER A 89 11.64 -11.91 2.11
C SER A 89 11.96 -13.37 1.77
N ASP A 90 11.36 -13.91 0.71
CA ASP A 90 11.59 -15.27 0.23
C ASP A 90 13.01 -15.43 -0.36
N GLU A 91 13.47 -14.48 -1.18
CA GLU A 91 14.81 -14.53 -1.80
C GLU A 91 15.94 -14.44 -0.78
N LEU A 92 15.78 -13.62 0.26
CA LEU A 92 16.76 -13.45 1.32
C LEU A 92 16.58 -14.44 2.48
N ASN A 93 15.50 -15.21 2.46
CA ASN A 93 15.11 -16.12 3.53
C ASN A 93 15.10 -15.44 4.91
N ILE A 94 14.40 -14.30 4.98
CA ILE A 94 14.19 -13.49 6.20
C ILE A 94 12.70 -13.25 6.41
N CYS A 95 12.28 -13.01 7.66
CA CYS A 95 10.92 -12.66 8.01
C CYS A 95 10.75 -11.13 8.09
N ILE A 96 9.84 -10.56 7.29
CA ILE A 96 9.51 -9.12 7.32
C ILE A 96 8.05 -8.96 7.79
N PRO A 97 7.78 -8.96 9.11
CA PRO A 97 6.42 -8.83 9.65
C PRO A 97 5.79 -7.46 9.36
N GLU A 98 6.58 -6.39 9.39
CA GLU A 98 6.08 -5.02 9.25
C GLU A 98 6.94 -4.19 8.30
N PHE A 99 6.29 -3.29 7.57
CA PHE A 99 6.97 -2.29 6.77
C PHE A 99 6.11 -1.06 6.56
N THR A 100 6.76 0.05 6.24
CA THR A 100 6.13 1.25 5.71
C THR A 100 7.07 1.98 4.74
N VAL A 101 6.50 2.74 3.82
CA VAL A 101 7.25 3.65 2.94
C VAL A 101 6.77 5.09 3.07
N ALA A 102 7.65 6.04 2.81
CA ALA A 102 7.33 7.45 2.67
C ALA A 102 8.01 8.05 1.44
N GLY A 103 7.33 8.97 0.76
CA GLY A 103 7.95 9.88 -0.21
C GLY A 103 8.67 11.00 0.53
N VAL A 104 9.94 11.24 0.20
CA VAL A 104 10.76 12.30 0.81
C VAL A 104 11.40 13.17 -0.27
N PRO A 105 11.57 14.49 -0.04
CA PRO A 105 12.32 15.33 -0.97
C PRO A 105 13.77 14.88 -1.09
N HIS A 106 14.31 14.91 -2.31
CA HIS A 106 15.71 14.61 -2.62
C HIS A 106 16.23 15.60 -3.67
N GLY A 107 16.82 16.70 -3.19
CA GLY A 107 17.17 17.84 -4.05
C GLY A 107 15.93 18.47 -4.66
N THR A 108 15.90 18.60 -5.99
CA THR A 108 14.72 19.06 -6.76
C THR A 108 13.75 17.92 -7.11
N PHE A 109 14.07 16.69 -6.73
CA PHE A 109 13.35 15.47 -7.05
C PHE A 109 12.87 14.80 -5.77
N PHE A 110 12.44 13.54 -5.87
CA PHE A 110 11.97 12.76 -4.74
C PHE A 110 12.76 11.47 -4.57
N ALA A 111 12.65 10.90 -3.38
CA ALA A 111 13.13 9.59 -3.02
C ALA A 111 12.06 8.82 -2.25
N HIS A 112 12.16 7.49 -2.29
CA HIS A 112 11.43 6.62 -1.38
C HIS A 112 12.26 6.41 -0.13
N HIS A 113 11.62 6.40 1.03
CA HIS A 113 12.23 5.98 2.28
C HIS A 113 11.41 4.86 2.89
N TRP A 114 11.96 3.65 2.80
CA TRP A 114 11.38 2.42 3.33
C TRP A 114 11.92 2.15 4.72
N PHE A 115 11.02 1.77 5.62
CA PHE A 115 11.33 1.28 6.94
C PHE A 115 10.87 -0.18 6.99
N ILE A 116 11.81 -1.10 7.18
CA ILE A 116 11.56 -2.54 7.12
C ILE A 116 11.76 -3.11 8.53
N GLY A 117 10.70 -3.66 9.11
CA GLY A 117 10.70 -4.32 10.40
C GLY A 117 11.08 -5.78 10.25
N THR A 118 12.29 -6.15 10.68
CA THR A 118 12.75 -7.53 10.75
C THR A 118 13.78 -7.69 11.88
N ASP A 119 13.69 -8.80 12.60
CA ASP A 119 14.66 -9.18 13.64
C ASP A 119 15.76 -10.10 13.08
N ASP A 120 15.63 -10.52 11.81
CA ASP A 120 16.65 -11.30 11.13
C ASP A 120 17.83 -10.43 10.70
N LYS A 121 19.01 -11.03 10.64
CA LYS A 121 20.22 -10.32 10.17
C LYS A 121 20.16 -10.16 8.67
N VAL A 122 20.04 -8.93 8.21
CA VAL A 122 20.05 -8.58 6.78
C VAL A 122 20.99 -7.41 6.50
N ASN A 123 21.64 -7.45 5.33
CA ASN A 123 22.38 -6.31 4.82
C ASN A 123 21.39 -5.30 4.22
N ALA A 124 21.31 -4.10 4.79
CA ALA A 124 20.38 -3.07 4.36
C ALA A 124 20.57 -2.65 2.88
N GLU A 125 21.80 -2.64 2.38
CA GLU A 125 22.08 -2.29 0.98
C GLU A 125 21.61 -3.36 0.00
N GLU A 126 21.83 -4.63 0.34
CA GLU A 126 21.32 -5.76 -0.45
C GLU A 126 19.79 -5.77 -0.47
N LEU A 127 19.17 -5.55 0.70
CA LEU A 127 17.71 -5.43 0.84
C LEU A 127 17.15 -4.30 -0.03
N ARG A 128 17.83 -3.15 -0.01
CA ARG A 128 17.48 -1.97 -0.82
C ARG A 128 17.51 -2.24 -2.31
N ILE A 129 18.60 -2.83 -2.81
CA ILE A 129 18.76 -3.14 -4.23
C ILE A 129 17.68 -4.14 -4.68
N ARG A 130 17.46 -5.21 -3.91
CA ARG A 130 16.44 -6.23 -4.26
C ARG A 130 15.04 -5.66 -4.24
N LEU A 131 14.70 -4.87 -3.21
CA LEU A 131 13.39 -4.24 -3.10
C LEU A 131 13.12 -3.29 -4.27
N ASP A 132 14.07 -2.41 -4.61
CA ASP A 132 13.96 -1.50 -5.77
C ASP A 132 13.72 -2.29 -7.07
N ASN A 133 14.43 -3.39 -7.27
CA ASN A 133 14.28 -4.23 -8.46
C ASN A 133 12.93 -4.96 -8.48
N LYS A 134 12.45 -5.51 -7.36
CA LYS A 134 11.14 -6.17 -7.31
C LYS A 134 9.98 -5.21 -7.54
N ILE A 135 10.08 -3.99 -7.05
CA ILE A 135 9.04 -3.00 -7.32
C ILE A 135 9.02 -2.62 -8.81
N LYS A 136 10.19 -2.43 -9.44
CA LYS A 136 10.29 -2.20 -10.90
C LYS A 136 9.71 -3.36 -11.70
N GLU A 137 9.99 -4.60 -11.33
CA GLU A 137 9.44 -5.80 -11.99
C GLU A 137 7.90 -5.88 -11.88
N LEU A 138 7.33 -5.35 -10.80
CA LEU A 138 5.89 -5.44 -10.51
C LEU A 138 5.08 -4.22 -10.98
N ASN A 139 5.73 -3.09 -11.28
CA ASN A 139 5.04 -1.83 -11.58
C ASN A 139 5.83 -0.98 -12.58
N ASP A 140 5.32 -0.91 -13.81
CA ASP A 140 5.94 -0.17 -14.91
C ASP A 140 6.02 1.35 -14.62
N ASP A 141 4.99 1.94 -14.02
CA ASP A 141 4.98 3.36 -13.61
C ASP A 141 6.15 3.68 -12.66
N TYR A 142 6.41 2.80 -11.69
CA TYR A 142 7.54 2.92 -10.78
C TYR A 142 8.86 2.86 -11.54
N GLU A 143 9.01 1.95 -12.50
CA GLU A 143 10.23 1.88 -13.33
C GLU A 143 10.44 3.17 -14.14
N VAL A 144 9.37 3.72 -14.72
CA VAL A 144 9.40 5.00 -15.44
C VAL A 144 9.81 6.13 -14.51
N GLU A 145 9.17 6.25 -13.34
CA GLU A 145 9.49 7.30 -12.38
C GLU A 145 10.89 7.16 -11.79
N ARG A 146 11.39 5.93 -11.59
CA ARG A 146 12.79 5.69 -11.18
C ARG A 146 13.81 6.23 -12.17
N LYS A 147 13.47 6.30 -13.47
CA LYS A 147 14.31 6.93 -14.50
C LYS A 147 14.18 8.46 -14.48
N HIS A 148 13.05 8.99 -14.01
CA HIS A 148 12.70 10.42 -14.05
C HIS A 148 12.69 11.10 -12.68
N ALA A 149 11.55 11.17 -11.97
CA ALA A 149 11.42 11.99 -10.77
C ALA A 149 11.85 11.30 -9.47
N LEU A 150 11.86 9.96 -9.42
CA LEU A 150 12.23 9.18 -8.26
C LEU A 150 13.71 8.80 -8.32
N LYS A 151 14.59 9.62 -7.73
CA LYS A 151 16.05 9.47 -7.90
C LYS A 151 16.68 8.46 -6.96
N GLU A 152 16.13 8.28 -5.77
CA GLU A 152 16.73 7.40 -4.78
C GLU A 152 15.69 6.58 -4.00
N ILE A 153 16.16 5.48 -3.43
CA ILE A 153 15.47 4.67 -2.44
C ILE A 153 16.38 4.49 -1.23
N PHE A 154 15.88 4.85 -0.05
CA PHE A 154 16.50 4.62 1.25
C PHE A 154 15.79 3.46 1.94
N VAL A 155 16.53 2.63 2.65
CA VAL A 155 16.02 1.51 3.45
C VAL A 155 16.65 1.54 4.82
N ASP A 156 15.82 1.73 5.84
CA ASP A 156 16.19 1.55 7.24
C ASP A 156 15.62 0.22 7.74
N VAL A 157 16.50 -0.65 8.25
CA VAL A 157 16.13 -1.90 8.88
C VAL A 157 15.94 -1.65 10.37
N LEU A 158 14.77 -1.99 10.88
CA LEU A 158 14.35 -1.75 12.26
C LEU A 158 13.84 -3.07 12.87
N SER A 159 13.80 -3.13 14.20
CA SER A 159 13.18 -4.27 14.88
C SER A 159 11.65 -4.22 14.77
N GLU A 160 10.99 -5.37 14.86
CA GLU A 160 9.52 -5.43 14.93
C GLU A 160 8.98 -4.60 16.12
N LYS A 161 9.76 -4.62 17.22
CA LYS A 161 9.45 -3.86 18.43
C LYS A 161 9.33 -2.35 18.18
N ASN A 162 10.13 -1.75 17.28
CA ASN A 162 10.03 -0.32 17.01
C ASN A 162 8.65 0.07 16.44
N PHE A 163 8.09 -0.76 15.55
CA PHE A 163 6.75 -0.54 15.00
C PHE A 163 5.67 -0.68 16.08
N MET A 164 5.78 -1.71 16.91
CA MET A 164 4.86 -1.98 18.01
C MET A 164 4.87 -0.86 19.07
N ASP A 165 6.06 -0.41 19.48
CA ASP A 165 6.21 0.62 20.51
C ASP A 165 5.73 1.99 20.02
N PHE A 166 5.88 2.30 18.73
CA PHE A 166 5.26 3.50 18.16
C PHE A 166 3.74 3.45 18.20
N MET A 167 3.14 2.32 17.79
CA MET A 167 1.69 2.13 17.84
C MET A 167 1.15 2.21 19.28
N LYS A 168 1.93 1.67 20.24
CA LYS A 168 1.68 1.82 21.69
C LYS A 168 1.68 3.28 22.13
N LYS A 169 2.70 4.06 21.74
CA LYS A 169 2.79 5.49 22.05
C LYS A 169 1.65 6.29 21.46
N LYS A 170 1.07 5.85 20.34
CA LYS A 170 -0.12 6.44 19.71
C LYS A 170 -1.45 6.01 20.34
N GLY A 171 -1.45 5.13 21.35
CA GLY A 171 -2.66 4.58 21.95
C GLY A 171 -3.42 3.64 21.01
N LYS A 172 -2.76 3.08 19.99
CA LYS A 172 -3.34 2.22 18.96
C LYS A 172 -2.84 0.78 19.09
N ILE A 173 -3.01 0.18 20.27
CA ILE A 173 -2.74 -1.25 20.49
C ILE A 173 -4.04 -2.04 20.39
N GLY A 174 -4.03 -3.12 19.60
CA GLY A 174 -5.13 -4.07 19.49
C GLY A 174 -5.35 -4.56 18.06
N GLY A 175 -6.10 -5.66 17.89
CA GLY A 175 -6.26 -6.37 16.61
C GLY A 175 -6.96 -5.61 15.47
N GLN A 176 -7.36 -4.35 15.66
CA GLN A 176 -7.97 -3.51 14.62
C GLN A 176 -7.02 -2.45 14.03
N HIS A 177 -5.84 -2.24 14.62
CA HIS A 177 -4.91 -1.21 14.16
C HIS A 177 -3.65 -1.82 13.55
N LYS A 178 -3.61 -1.85 12.21
CA LYS A 178 -2.39 -2.17 11.46
C LYS A 178 -1.51 -0.94 11.32
N PHE A 179 -0.19 -1.14 11.27
CA PHE A 179 0.73 -0.06 10.95
C PHE A 179 0.46 0.42 9.51
N PRO A 180 0.34 1.74 9.24
CA PRO A 180 0.09 2.24 7.89
C PRO A 180 1.23 1.83 6.94
N ARG A 181 0.92 1.26 5.76
CA ARG A 181 1.95 0.93 4.75
C ARG A 181 2.59 2.15 4.12
N VAL A 182 1.93 3.30 4.18
CA VAL A 182 2.44 4.57 3.70
C VAL A 182 2.27 5.65 4.74
N LEU A 183 3.36 6.40 4.98
CA LEU A 183 3.39 7.52 5.91
C LEU A 183 3.49 8.85 5.16
N LYS A 184 2.68 9.82 5.59
CA LYS A 184 2.67 11.20 5.09
C LYS A 184 2.39 12.19 6.23
N GLY A 185 2.78 13.45 6.05
CA GLY A 185 2.48 14.56 6.95
C GLY A 185 2.85 14.29 8.41
N LYS A 186 1.97 14.67 9.34
CA LYS A 186 2.20 14.58 10.79
C LYS A 186 2.56 13.17 11.27
N MET A 187 1.98 12.12 10.67
CA MET A 187 2.28 10.74 11.08
C MET A 187 3.73 10.35 10.74
N LEU A 188 4.24 10.79 9.60
CA LEU A 188 5.65 10.59 9.22
C LEU A 188 6.59 11.37 10.14
N GLU A 189 6.25 12.61 10.47
CA GLU A 189 7.03 13.43 11.40
C GLU A 189 7.12 12.79 12.78
N ASP A 190 5.97 12.32 13.30
CA ASP A 190 5.89 11.63 14.57
C ASP A 190 6.71 10.33 14.59
N TRP A 191 6.67 9.56 13.49
CA TRP A 191 7.46 8.34 13.32
C TRP A 191 8.97 8.63 13.32
N LYS A 192 9.42 9.59 12.50
CA LYS A 192 10.84 9.98 12.44
C LYS A 192 11.33 10.53 13.79
N LYS A 193 10.49 11.27 14.52
CA LYS A 193 10.82 11.75 15.87
C LYS A 193 10.98 10.59 16.84
N PHE A 194 10.07 9.62 16.82
CA PHE A 194 10.15 8.42 17.65
C PHE A 194 11.44 7.63 17.42
N LEU A 195 11.81 7.38 16.16
CA LEU A 195 13.06 6.65 15.85
C LEU A 195 14.31 7.37 16.32
N LYS A 196 14.35 8.71 16.24
CA LYS A 196 15.46 9.52 16.77
C LYS A 196 15.56 9.44 18.30
N GLU A 197 14.45 9.35 19.01
CA GLU A 197 14.44 9.24 20.47
C GLU A 197 14.96 7.86 20.93
N GLU A 198 14.62 6.79 20.22
CA GLU A 198 15.10 5.42 20.51
C GLU A 198 16.57 5.20 20.15
N THR A 199 17.08 5.83 19.08
CA THR A 199 18.49 5.68 18.67
C THR A 199 19.49 6.32 19.65
N VAL A 200 18.99 7.15 20.58
CA VAL A 200 19.79 7.88 21.58
C VAL A 200 19.84 7.14 22.93
N GLN A 201 19.20 5.97 23.05
CA GLN A 201 19.30 5.08 24.22
C GLN A 201 20.19 3.87 23.93
#